data_AF-A0AAW0PIQ3-F1
#
_entry.id   AF-A0AAW0PIQ3-F1
#
_cell.length_a   1.000
_cell.length_b   1.000
_cell.length_c   1.000
_cell.angle_alpha   90.00
_cell.angle_beta   90.00
_cell.angle_gamma   90.00
#
_symmetry.space_group_name_H-M   'P 1'
#
loop_
_entity.id
_entity.type
_entity.pdbx_description
1 polymer ?
#
loop_
_entity_poly.entity_id
_entity_poly.type
_entity_poly.pdbx_seq_one_letter_code
_entity_poly.pdbx_strand_id
1 'polypeptide(L)'
;MADLPVSLAVVGAVVLLCELSRRAAGRYLPGAYWIYLLELVSTLQLCWCANELKLLGETSDLPLSVRLTLLYGVTVVHLVSFRGASCSFIWPLERICRRKMSFKAAAVLVSCQLGAALAAQGLAVLVWSRGWSEVHVRHQRFGYKCFDPLGGTLLEAAAVELMCSFIIQAVVLHLHKLEPQLRVHALSAAITVLVYAGGAVSGAVLNPVLAVSLQFSCSGHSYLEYMFVYWLGPILGVASCNLLFEIILPFLCGRSSITGETHKQKSQ
;
A
#
# COMPACT_ATOMS: atom_id res chain seq x y z
N MET A 1 13.13 -24.16 -10.78
CA MET A 1 11.95 -24.16 -11.71
C MET A 1 10.60 -24.21 -10.98
N ALA A 2 10.53 -24.59 -9.70
CA ALA A 2 9.27 -24.60 -8.93
C ALA A 2 8.97 -23.27 -8.21
N ASP A 3 9.89 -22.30 -8.20
CA ASP A 3 9.78 -21.08 -7.36
C ASP A 3 8.60 -20.21 -7.76
N LEU A 4 8.48 -19.87 -9.05
CA LEU A 4 7.36 -19.09 -9.57
C LEU A 4 5.99 -19.75 -9.31
N PRO A 5 5.73 -21.02 -9.69
CA PRO A 5 4.42 -21.62 -9.46
C PRO A 5 4.09 -21.79 -7.96
N VAL A 6 5.09 -22.08 -7.11
CA VAL A 6 4.87 -22.16 -5.65
C VAL A 6 4.52 -20.78 -5.07
N SER A 7 5.25 -19.72 -5.44
CA SER A 7 4.94 -18.37 -4.99
C SER A 7 3.57 -17.90 -5.49
N LEU A 8 3.18 -18.23 -6.73
CA LEU A 8 1.83 -17.97 -7.24
C LEU A 8 0.75 -18.72 -6.46
N ALA A 9 1.00 -19.98 -6.07
CA ALA A 9 0.08 -20.74 -5.23
C ALA A 9 -0.06 -20.13 -3.83
N VAL A 10 1.04 -19.67 -3.22
CA VAL A 10 1.02 -18.95 -1.93
C VAL A 10 0.22 -17.66 -2.03
N VAL A 11 0.50 -16.81 -3.04
CA VAL A 11 -0.26 -15.57 -3.29
C VAL A 11 -1.74 -15.88 -3.50
N GLY A 12 -2.06 -16.87 -4.33
CA GLY A 12 -3.44 -17.30 -4.58
C GLY A 12 -4.15 -17.74 -3.30
N ALA A 13 -3.50 -18.56 -2.48
CA ALA A 13 -4.06 -19.03 -1.20
C ALA A 13 -4.33 -17.86 -0.23
N VAL A 14 -3.40 -16.90 -0.13
CA VAL A 14 -3.57 -15.70 0.70
C VAL A 14 -4.75 -14.86 0.22
N VAL A 15 -4.86 -14.60 -1.09
CA VAL A 15 -5.97 -13.86 -1.68
C VAL A 15 -7.31 -14.55 -1.40
N LEU A 16 -7.37 -15.87 -1.56
CA LEU A 16 -8.58 -16.65 -1.30
C LEU A 16 -8.97 -16.60 0.18
N LEU A 17 -8.02 -16.80 1.10
CA LEU A 17 -8.26 -16.73 2.54
C LEU A 17 -8.75 -15.34 2.96
N CYS A 18 -8.14 -14.28 2.43
CA CYS A 18 -8.55 -12.91 2.69
C CYS A 18 -9.95 -12.62 2.14
N GLU A 19 -10.28 -13.13 0.94
CA GLU A 19 -11.62 -12.96 0.37
C GLU A 19 -12.69 -13.72 1.15
N LEU A 20 -12.41 -14.95 1.59
CA LEU A 20 -13.29 -15.70 2.48
C LEU A 20 -13.52 -14.94 3.79
N SER A 21 -12.46 -14.37 4.37
CA SER A 21 -12.52 -13.59 5.59
C SER A 21 -13.38 -12.33 5.42
N ARG A 22 -13.21 -11.59 4.32
CA ARG A 22 -14.07 -10.45 3.96
C ARG A 22 -15.53 -10.88 3.75
N ARG A 23 -15.79 -12.01 3.10
CA ARG A 23 -17.18 -12.49 2.92
C ARG A 23 -17.84 -12.89 4.24
N ALA A 24 -17.10 -13.59 5.11
CA ALA A 24 -17.60 -13.97 6.42
C ALA A 24 -17.87 -12.71 7.27
N ALA A 25 -16.94 -11.78 7.30
CA ALA A 25 -17.07 -10.56 8.07
C ALA A 25 -18.25 -9.69 7.61
N GLY A 26 -18.53 -9.63 6.30
CA GLY A 26 -19.69 -8.88 5.79
C GLY A 26 -21.04 -9.52 6.14
N ARG A 27 -21.04 -10.81 6.51
CA ARG A 27 -22.24 -11.53 6.97
C ARG A 27 -22.43 -11.46 8.47
N TYR A 28 -21.33 -11.49 9.23
CA TYR A 28 -21.38 -11.71 10.69
C TYR A 28 -21.05 -10.47 11.53
N LEU A 29 -20.40 -9.44 10.97
CA LEU A 29 -20.00 -8.26 11.73
C LEU A 29 -20.84 -7.02 11.38
N PRO A 30 -21.50 -6.39 12.37
CA PRO A 30 -22.27 -5.18 12.13
C PRO A 30 -21.38 -3.91 12.18
N GLY A 31 -21.80 -2.89 11.43
CA GLY A 31 -21.34 -1.51 11.58
C GLY A 31 -19.84 -1.30 11.45
N ALA A 32 -19.22 -0.67 12.45
CA ALA A 32 -17.80 -0.28 12.41
C ALA A 32 -16.83 -1.48 12.48
N TYR A 33 -17.22 -2.59 13.09
CA TYR A 33 -16.37 -3.79 13.20
C TYR A 33 -16.05 -4.40 11.85
N TRP A 34 -17.01 -4.35 10.91
CA TRP A 34 -16.79 -4.73 9.52
C TRP A 34 -15.67 -3.90 8.88
N ILE A 35 -15.67 -2.58 9.09
CA ILE A 35 -14.68 -1.67 8.50
C ILE A 35 -13.28 -1.97 9.05
N TYR A 36 -13.14 -2.16 10.37
CA TYR A 36 -11.86 -2.49 10.99
C TYR A 36 -11.29 -3.83 10.50
N LEU A 37 -12.15 -4.86 10.39
CA LEU A 37 -11.71 -6.15 9.88
C LEU A 37 -11.39 -6.09 8.38
N LEU A 38 -12.12 -5.28 7.61
CA LEU A 38 -11.83 -5.07 6.20
C LEU A 38 -10.46 -4.42 6.00
N GLU A 39 -10.09 -3.45 6.85
CA GLU A 39 -8.77 -2.80 6.84
C GLU A 39 -7.66 -3.77 7.26
N LEU A 40 -7.88 -4.56 8.32
CA LEU A 40 -6.96 -5.60 8.75
C LEU A 40 -6.70 -6.61 7.62
N VAL A 41 -7.74 -7.21 7.06
CA VAL A 41 -7.62 -8.29 6.06
C VAL A 41 -7.08 -7.78 4.73
N SER A 42 -7.48 -6.58 4.29
CA SER A 42 -6.99 -6.01 3.04
C SER A 42 -5.52 -5.61 3.15
N THR A 43 -5.12 -5.01 4.28
CA THR A 43 -3.72 -4.68 4.55
C THR A 43 -2.86 -5.94 4.67
N LEU A 44 -3.40 -7.00 5.30
CA LEU A 44 -2.72 -8.30 5.42
C LEU A 44 -2.43 -8.88 4.03
N GLN A 45 -3.45 -8.91 3.15
CA GLN A 45 -3.28 -9.39 1.77
C GLN A 45 -2.21 -8.58 1.02
N LEU A 46 -2.27 -7.24 1.10
CA LEU A 46 -1.31 -6.35 0.46
C LEU A 46 0.12 -6.66 0.91
N CYS A 47 0.34 -6.66 2.23
CA CYS A 47 1.67 -6.85 2.80
C CYS A 47 2.21 -8.25 2.55
N TRP A 48 1.39 -9.29 2.68
CA TRP A 48 1.86 -10.67 2.50
C TRP A 48 2.19 -10.95 1.03
N CYS A 49 1.32 -10.56 0.11
CA CYS A 49 1.61 -10.73 -1.32
C CYS A 49 2.87 -9.94 -1.73
N ALA A 50 3.05 -8.73 -1.19
CA ALA A 50 4.25 -7.94 -1.44
C ALA A 50 5.53 -8.61 -0.87
N ASN A 51 5.47 -9.23 0.32
CA ASN A 51 6.58 -9.99 0.87
C ASN A 51 6.95 -11.17 -0.02
N GLU A 52 5.97 -11.94 -0.52
CA GLU A 52 6.23 -13.07 -1.42
C GLU A 52 6.85 -12.61 -2.74
N LEU A 53 6.35 -11.51 -3.33
CA LEU A 53 6.91 -10.93 -4.55
C LEU A 53 8.32 -10.37 -4.33
N LYS A 54 8.58 -9.75 -3.17
CA LYS A 54 9.92 -9.27 -2.80
C LYS A 54 10.91 -10.42 -2.69
N LEU A 55 10.56 -11.48 -1.94
CA LEU A 55 11.39 -12.68 -1.84
C LEU A 55 11.69 -13.26 -3.22
N LEU A 56 10.65 -13.49 -4.04
CA LEU A 56 10.79 -14.07 -5.36
C LEU A 56 11.66 -13.19 -6.28
N GLY A 57 11.47 -11.88 -6.25
CA GLY A 57 12.20 -10.92 -7.08
C GLY A 57 13.66 -10.70 -6.69
N GLU A 58 14.03 -10.91 -5.43
CA GLU A 58 15.41 -10.78 -4.94
C GLU A 58 16.21 -12.08 -5.05
N THR A 59 15.54 -13.24 -5.02
CA THR A 59 16.22 -14.55 -4.90
C THR A 59 16.18 -15.41 -6.15
N SER A 60 15.24 -15.16 -7.06
CA SER A 60 15.11 -15.88 -8.33
C SER A 60 15.62 -15.03 -9.49
N ASP A 61 16.21 -15.69 -10.50
CA ASP A 61 16.64 -15.06 -11.75
C ASP A 61 15.47 -14.78 -12.71
N LEU A 62 14.39 -14.19 -12.20
CA LEU A 62 13.23 -13.84 -13.02
C LEU A 62 13.51 -12.60 -13.88
N PRO A 63 13.18 -12.63 -15.18
CA PRO A 63 13.24 -11.45 -16.03
C PRO A 63 12.42 -10.29 -15.44
N LEU A 64 12.90 -9.07 -15.62
CA LEU A 64 12.24 -7.86 -15.14
C LEU A 64 10.78 -7.76 -15.61
N SER A 65 10.50 -8.13 -16.85
CA SER A 65 9.15 -8.15 -17.41
C SER A 65 8.21 -9.07 -16.62
N VAL A 66 8.67 -10.24 -16.18
CA VAL A 66 7.88 -11.17 -15.37
C VAL A 66 7.62 -10.57 -13.99
N ARG A 67 8.65 -10.01 -13.34
CA ARG A 67 8.51 -9.35 -12.03
C ARG A 67 7.48 -8.21 -12.07
N LEU A 68 7.54 -7.35 -13.07
CA LEU A 68 6.59 -6.24 -13.25
C LEU A 68 5.18 -6.74 -13.57
N THR A 69 5.05 -7.82 -14.36
CA THR A 69 3.75 -8.44 -14.66
C THR A 69 3.12 -9.03 -13.40
N LEU A 70 3.90 -9.68 -12.54
CA LEU A 70 3.44 -10.19 -11.25
C LEU A 70 2.98 -9.07 -10.33
N LEU A 71 3.80 -8.01 -10.21
CA LEU A 71 3.44 -6.81 -9.44
C LEU A 71 2.10 -6.24 -9.93
N TYR A 72 1.99 -5.96 -11.24
CA TYR A 72 0.76 -5.45 -11.84
C TYR A 72 -0.44 -6.35 -11.54
N GLY A 73 -0.30 -7.66 -11.75
CA GLY A 73 -1.37 -8.63 -11.53
C GLY A 73 -1.83 -8.67 -10.07
N VAL A 74 -0.88 -8.72 -9.13
CA VAL A 74 -1.18 -8.71 -7.69
C VAL A 74 -1.82 -7.39 -7.27
N THR A 75 -1.36 -6.25 -7.81
CA THR A 75 -1.97 -4.94 -7.55
C THR A 75 -3.41 -4.88 -8.07
N VAL A 76 -3.67 -5.37 -9.29
CA VAL A 76 -5.04 -5.47 -9.83
C VAL A 76 -5.92 -6.32 -8.91
N VAL A 77 -5.46 -7.52 -8.54
CA VAL A 77 -6.20 -8.43 -7.65
C VAL A 77 -6.49 -7.76 -6.30
N HIS A 78 -5.53 -7.06 -5.73
CA HIS A 78 -5.72 -6.32 -4.48
C HIS A 78 -6.77 -5.21 -4.63
N LEU A 79 -6.65 -4.35 -5.65
CA LEU A 79 -7.57 -3.24 -5.90
C LEU A 79 -8.99 -3.70 -6.27
N VAL A 80 -9.17 -4.88 -6.85
CA VAL A 80 -10.51 -5.46 -7.06
C VAL A 80 -11.10 -6.02 -5.76
N SER A 81 -10.25 -6.57 -4.88
CA SER A 81 -10.70 -7.35 -3.71
C SER A 81 -10.78 -6.55 -2.40
N PHE A 82 -10.13 -5.39 -2.29
CA PHE A 82 -10.02 -4.61 -1.04
C PHE A 82 -11.31 -3.93 -0.55
N ARG A 83 -12.41 -3.98 -1.33
CA ARG A 83 -13.77 -3.45 -1.01
C ARG A 83 -13.80 -2.04 -0.38
N GLY A 84 -12.88 -1.16 -0.78
CA GLY A 84 -12.83 0.22 -0.29
C GLY A 84 -12.11 0.41 1.05
N ALA A 85 -11.35 -0.59 1.53
CA ALA A 85 -10.34 -0.36 2.56
C ALA A 85 -9.33 0.70 2.11
N SER A 86 -8.80 1.50 3.03
CA SER A 86 -7.72 2.45 2.73
C SER A 86 -6.36 1.77 2.64
N CYS A 87 -6.07 0.78 3.50
CA CYS A 87 -4.78 0.10 3.60
C CYS A 87 -3.57 1.06 3.71
N SER A 88 -3.80 2.29 4.20
CA SER A 88 -2.82 3.37 4.20
C SER A 88 -2.95 4.20 5.47
N PHE A 89 -1.81 4.55 6.07
CA PHE A 89 -1.73 5.45 7.23
C PHE A 89 -2.16 6.89 6.90
N ILE A 90 -1.97 7.33 5.66
CA ILE A 90 -2.20 8.73 5.26
C ILE A 90 -3.70 9.04 5.23
N TRP A 91 -4.53 8.08 4.80
CA TRP A 91 -5.98 8.25 4.70
C TRP A 91 -6.66 8.60 6.05
N PRO A 92 -6.44 7.87 7.16
CA PRO A 92 -7.04 8.23 8.43
C PRO A 92 -6.53 9.57 8.96
N LEU A 93 -5.26 9.91 8.69
CA LEU A 93 -4.65 11.20 9.04
C LEU A 93 -5.35 12.36 8.31
N GLU A 94 -5.54 12.26 6.99
CA GLU A 94 -6.25 13.26 6.20
C GLU A 94 -7.68 13.48 6.69
N ARG A 95 -8.39 12.41 7.06
CA ARG A 95 -9.76 12.51 7.58
C ARG A 95 -9.83 13.16 8.94
N ILE A 96 -8.83 12.97 9.81
CA ILE A 96 -8.72 13.74 11.06
C ILE A 96 -8.52 15.22 10.74
N CYS A 97 -7.57 15.56 9.85
CA CYS A 97 -7.28 16.94 9.46
C CYS A 97 -8.52 17.65 8.89
N ARG A 98 -9.34 16.92 8.12
CA ARG A 98 -10.61 17.43 7.57
C ARG A 98 -11.80 17.34 8.53
N ARG A 99 -11.59 16.95 9.80
CA ARG A 99 -12.63 16.75 10.82
C ARG A 99 -13.74 15.77 10.41
N LYS A 100 -13.42 14.82 9.51
CA LYS A 100 -14.34 13.79 8.97
C LYS A 100 -14.25 12.44 9.69
N MET A 101 -13.38 12.33 10.71
CA MET A 101 -13.20 11.12 11.51
C MET A 101 -12.64 11.48 12.90
N SER A 102 -13.03 10.73 13.93
CA SER A 102 -12.51 10.91 15.29
C SER A 102 -11.10 10.33 15.43
N PHE A 103 -10.31 10.89 16.34
CA PHE A 103 -8.97 10.37 16.64
C PHE A 103 -9.00 8.91 17.12
N LYS A 104 -10.00 8.53 17.93
CA LYS A 104 -10.17 7.14 18.41
C LYS A 104 -10.38 6.17 17.25
N ALA A 105 -11.26 6.49 16.30
CA ALA A 105 -11.50 5.63 15.14
C ALA A 105 -10.27 5.51 14.24
N ALA A 106 -9.54 6.62 14.05
CA ALA A 106 -8.28 6.63 13.31
C ALA A 106 -7.22 5.75 13.97
N ALA A 107 -7.06 5.85 15.29
CA ALA A 107 -6.10 5.06 16.05
C ALA A 107 -6.39 3.56 15.90
N VAL A 108 -7.66 3.14 16.03
CA VAL A 108 -8.05 1.73 15.82
C VAL A 108 -7.73 1.27 14.39
N LEU A 109 -8.04 2.08 13.38
CA LEU A 109 -7.73 1.76 11.98
C LEU A 109 -6.22 1.58 11.75
N VAL A 110 -5.41 2.53 12.23
CA VAL A 110 -3.96 2.48 12.11
C VAL A 110 -3.40 1.27 12.86
N SER A 111 -3.92 0.94 14.04
CA SER A 111 -3.54 -0.27 14.77
C SER A 111 -3.89 -1.55 13.99
N CYS A 112 -5.06 -1.62 13.33
CA CYS A 112 -5.39 -2.73 12.45
C CYS A 112 -4.41 -2.82 11.27
N GLN A 113 -4.08 -1.69 10.64
CA GLN A 113 -3.16 -1.64 9.50
C GLN A 113 -1.74 -2.10 9.88
N LEU A 114 -1.18 -1.55 10.97
CA LEU A 114 0.14 -1.94 11.46
C LEU A 114 0.17 -3.38 11.96
N GLY A 115 -0.88 -3.82 12.68
CA GLY A 115 -1.03 -5.20 13.12
C GLY A 115 -1.07 -6.17 11.95
N ALA A 116 -1.77 -5.84 10.87
CA ALA A 116 -1.78 -6.61 9.62
C ALA A 116 -0.42 -6.65 8.93
N ALA A 117 0.30 -5.52 8.89
CA ALA A 117 1.64 -5.46 8.29
C ALA A 117 2.64 -6.38 9.00
N LEU A 118 2.65 -6.35 10.35
CA LEU A 118 3.49 -7.23 11.17
C LEU A 118 3.06 -8.70 11.07
N ALA A 119 1.76 -8.95 11.11
CA ALA A 119 1.22 -10.31 10.96
C ALA A 119 1.56 -10.90 9.59
N ALA A 120 1.42 -10.13 8.51
CA ALA A 120 1.78 -10.55 7.16
C ALA A 120 3.26 -10.94 7.06
N GLN A 121 4.15 -10.14 7.64
CA GLN A 121 5.58 -10.43 7.67
C GLN A 121 5.88 -11.73 8.43
N GLY A 122 5.35 -11.87 9.65
CA GLY A 122 5.55 -13.07 10.45
C GLY A 122 4.98 -14.33 9.80
N LEU A 123 3.78 -14.25 9.22
CA LEU A 123 3.14 -15.37 8.54
C LEU A 123 3.85 -15.75 7.23
N ALA A 124 4.38 -14.78 6.49
CA ALA A 124 5.21 -15.03 5.31
C ALA A 124 6.46 -15.83 5.69
N VAL A 125 7.18 -15.41 6.74
CA VAL A 125 8.34 -16.15 7.27
C VAL A 125 7.97 -17.59 7.67
N LEU A 126 6.81 -17.79 8.29
CA LEU A 126 6.34 -19.13 8.64
C LEU A 126 6.07 -20.00 7.41
N VAL A 127 5.50 -19.45 6.33
CA VAL A 127 5.32 -20.17 5.06
C VAL A 127 6.67 -20.50 4.44
N TRP A 128 7.58 -19.53 4.37
CA TRP A 128 8.92 -19.73 3.81
C TRP A 128 9.71 -20.80 4.57
N SER A 129 9.53 -20.90 5.89
CA SER A 129 10.16 -21.93 6.71
C SER A 129 9.75 -23.37 6.34
N ARG A 130 8.68 -23.56 5.56
CA ARG A 130 8.23 -24.87 5.08
C ARG A 130 9.02 -25.40 3.88
N GLY A 131 9.81 -24.56 3.20
CA GLY A 131 10.71 -25.01 2.14
C GLY A 131 10.03 -25.62 0.91
N TRP A 132 8.88 -25.09 0.49
CA TRP A 132 8.13 -25.64 -0.66
C TRP A 132 8.77 -25.35 -2.03
N SER A 133 9.73 -24.42 -2.09
CA SER A 133 10.50 -24.04 -3.28
C SER A 133 11.97 -23.80 -2.92
N GLU A 134 12.85 -23.65 -3.90
CA GLU A 134 14.27 -23.39 -3.63
C GLU A 134 14.46 -22.06 -2.93
N VAL A 135 13.66 -21.04 -3.28
CA VAL A 135 13.67 -19.74 -2.59
C VAL A 135 13.22 -19.85 -1.13
N HIS A 136 12.22 -20.69 -0.84
CA HIS A 136 11.76 -20.97 0.53
C HIS A 136 12.79 -21.81 1.31
N VAL A 137 13.42 -22.81 0.69
CA VAL A 137 14.48 -23.62 1.32
C VAL A 137 15.70 -22.78 1.65
N ARG A 138 16.10 -21.85 0.76
CA ARG A 138 17.19 -20.91 1.02
C ARG A 138 16.88 -20.06 2.25
N HIS A 139 15.66 -19.54 2.34
CA HIS A 139 15.18 -18.81 3.51
C HIS A 139 15.18 -19.69 4.77
N GLN A 140 14.67 -20.91 4.71
CA GLN A 140 14.63 -21.85 5.83
C GLN A 140 16.02 -22.13 6.40
N ARG A 141 17.05 -22.26 5.53
CA ARG A 141 18.42 -22.58 5.94
C ARG A 141 19.20 -21.39 6.47
N PHE A 142 18.99 -20.19 5.90
CA PHE A 142 19.85 -19.03 6.16
C PHE A 142 19.14 -17.83 6.78
N GLY A 143 17.82 -17.92 6.97
CA GLY A 143 16.95 -16.78 7.30
C GLY A 143 16.74 -15.83 6.12
N TYR A 144 15.71 -14.98 6.19
CA TYR A 144 15.57 -13.86 5.24
C TYR A 144 16.53 -12.80 5.72
N LYS A 145 17.55 -12.52 4.91
CA LYS A 145 18.48 -11.43 5.18
C LYS A 145 18.28 -10.38 4.10
N CYS A 146 17.58 -9.32 4.48
CA CYS A 146 17.51 -8.10 3.69
C CYS A 146 18.62 -7.16 4.18
N PHE A 147 19.56 -6.86 3.30
CA PHE A 147 20.64 -5.91 3.53
C PHE A 147 20.41 -4.70 2.67
N ASP A 148 20.44 -3.53 3.32
CA ASP A 148 20.33 -2.21 2.72
C ASP A 148 19.29 -2.11 1.59
N PRO A 149 18.02 -1.84 1.92
CA PRO A 149 16.97 -1.73 0.92
C PRO A 149 17.08 -0.45 0.08
N LEU A 150 18.05 0.43 0.35
CA LEU A 150 18.25 1.67 -0.37
C LEU A 150 19.39 1.52 -1.40
N GLY A 151 19.12 1.89 -2.65
CA GLY A 151 20.14 1.91 -3.70
C GLY A 151 20.86 3.26 -3.85
N GLY A 152 20.60 4.21 -2.95
CA GLY A 152 21.13 5.57 -2.97
C GLY A 152 21.13 6.22 -1.58
N THR A 153 21.31 7.53 -1.53
CA THR A 153 21.31 8.27 -0.26
C THR A 153 19.91 8.33 0.36
N LEU A 154 19.84 8.58 1.67
CA LEU A 154 18.57 8.78 2.38
C LEU A 154 17.70 9.87 1.76
N LEU A 155 18.32 10.97 1.31
CA LEU A 155 17.59 12.08 0.70
C LEU A 155 17.04 11.68 -0.67
N GLU A 156 17.81 10.98 -1.49
CA GLU A 156 17.35 10.48 -2.79
C GLU A 156 16.19 9.50 -2.61
N ALA A 157 16.30 8.55 -1.67
CA ALA A 157 15.23 7.61 -1.38
C ALA A 157 13.95 8.32 -0.88
N ALA A 158 14.09 9.28 0.05
CA ALA A 158 12.96 10.06 0.54
C ALA A 158 12.30 10.90 -0.57
N ALA A 159 13.11 11.47 -1.48
CA ALA A 159 12.62 12.22 -2.64
C ALA A 159 11.86 11.32 -3.62
N VAL A 160 12.36 10.10 -3.88
CA VAL A 160 11.66 9.11 -4.70
C VAL A 160 10.32 8.72 -4.09
N GLU A 161 10.28 8.39 -2.79
CA GLU A 161 9.04 8.06 -2.08
C GLU A 161 8.02 9.22 -2.11
N LEU A 162 8.49 10.45 -1.93
CA LEU A 162 7.68 11.67 -2.04
C LEU A 162 7.09 11.82 -3.44
N MET A 163 7.93 11.80 -4.48
CA MET A 163 7.51 12.00 -5.86
C MET A 163 6.55 10.90 -6.32
N CYS A 164 6.85 9.64 -5.98
CA CYS A 164 5.99 8.51 -6.33
C CYS A 164 4.62 8.63 -5.63
N SER A 165 4.60 8.98 -4.34
CA SER A 165 3.35 9.17 -3.59
C SER A 165 2.53 10.37 -4.09
N PHE A 166 3.20 11.47 -4.48
CA PHE A 166 2.56 12.61 -5.15
C PHE A 166 1.88 12.17 -6.47
N ILE A 167 2.59 11.42 -7.31
CA ILE A 167 2.06 10.97 -8.61
C ILE A 167 0.87 10.04 -8.39
N ILE A 168 0.95 9.08 -7.47
CA ILE A 168 -0.18 8.20 -7.15
C ILE A 168 -1.37 9.00 -6.63
N GLN A 169 -1.16 9.98 -5.74
CA GLN A 169 -2.24 10.82 -5.26
C GLN A 169 -2.88 11.62 -6.40
N ALA A 170 -2.08 12.20 -7.30
CA ALA A 170 -2.58 12.93 -8.46
C ALA A 170 -3.41 12.01 -9.39
N VAL A 171 -2.91 10.79 -9.64
CA VAL A 171 -3.63 9.77 -10.40
C VAL A 171 -4.97 9.46 -9.73
N VAL A 172 -4.99 9.16 -8.43
CA VAL A 172 -6.24 8.88 -7.69
C VAL A 172 -7.23 10.05 -7.78
N LEU A 173 -6.77 11.29 -7.63
CA LEU A 173 -7.60 12.49 -7.76
C LEU A 173 -8.22 12.65 -9.15
N HIS A 174 -7.54 12.24 -10.22
CA HIS A 174 -8.04 12.39 -11.59
C HIS A 174 -8.81 11.17 -12.13
N LEU A 175 -8.60 9.97 -11.57
CA LEU A 175 -9.27 8.75 -12.03
C LEU A 175 -10.74 8.64 -11.58
N HIS A 176 -11.26 9.58 -10.78
CA HIS A 176 -12.66 9.55 -10.32
C HIS A 176 -13.69 9.58 -11.48
N LYS A 177 -13.30 10.10 -12.64
CA LYS A 177 -14.15 10.21 -13.84
C LYS A 177 -14.15 8.94 -14.70
N LEU A 178 -13.19 8.04 -14.50
CA LEU A 178 -13.11 6.80 -15.27
C LEU A 178 -14.02 5.73 -14.70
N GLU A 179 -14.40 4.80 -15.56
CA GLU A 179 -15.10 3.58 -15.19
C GLU A 179 -14.32 2.79 -14.12
N PRO A 180 -15.00 2.11 -13.18
CA PRO A 180 -14.35 1.43 -12.06
C PRO A 180 -13.28 0.41 -12.49
N GLN A 181 -13.53 -0.36 -13.55
CA GLN A 181 -12.57 -1.35 -14.05
C GLN A 181 -11.32 -0.67 -14.63
N LEU A 182 -11.50 0.38 -15.42
CA LEU A 182 -10.38 1.14 -16.00
C LEU A 182 -9.55 1.84 -14.91
N ARG A 183 -10.20 2.34 -13.85
CA ARG A 183 -9.50 2.94 -12.68
C ARG A 183 -8.55 1.94 -12.02
N VAL A 184 -8.98 0.70 -11.83
CA VAL A 184 -8.14 -0.36 -11.24
C VAL A 184 -6.90 -0.60 -12.10
N HIS A 185 -7.08 -0.74 -13.41
CA HIS A 185 -5.96 -1.00 -14.32
C HIS A 185 -5.02 0.21 -14.44
N ALA A 186 -5.56 1.43 -14.54
CA ALA A 186 -4.77 2.66 -14.59
C ALA A 186 -3.93 2.85 -13.32
N LEU A 187 -4.52 2.64 -12.13
CA LEU A 187 -3.78 2.75 -10.87
C LEU A 187 -2.73 1.65 -10.74
N SER A 188 -3.05 0.40 -11.13
CA SER A 188 -2.09 -0.71 -11.11
C SER A 188 -0.92 -0.48 -12.05
N ALA A 189 -1.18 0.05 -13.26
CA ALA A 189 -0.15 0.41 -14.21
C ALA A 189 0.72 1.55 -13.69
N ALA A 190 0.13 2.61 -13.11
CA ALA A 190 0.87 3.71 -12.51
C ALA A 190 1.81 3.24 -11.39
N ILE A 191 1.32 2.40 -10.47
CA ILE A 191 2.14 1.81 -9.41
C ILE A 191 3.28 0.98 -10.02
N THR A 192 2.99 0.15 -11.02
CA THR A 192 4.00 -0.70 -11.67
C THR A 192 5.09 0.12 -12.35
N VAL A 193 4.74 1.21 -13.04
CA VAL A 193 5.69 2.13 -13.68
C VAL A 193 6.54 2.85 -12.65
N LEU A 194 5.95 3.30 -11.54
CA LEU A 194 6.71 3.96 -10.47
C LEU A 194 7.66 2.99 -9.76
N VAL A 195 7.26 1.74 -9.56
CA VAL A 195 8.15 0.70 -9.03
C VAL A 195 9.27 0.37 -10.01
N TYR A 196 8.99 0.34 -11.32
CA TYR A 196 10.05 0.21 -12.32
C TYR A 196 11.05 1.38 -12.27
N ALA A 197 10.55 2.62 -12.16
CA ALA A 197 11.38 3.83 -12.23
C ALA A 197 12.16 4.11 -10.93
N GLY A 198 11.53 3.95 -9.77
CA GLY A 198 12.08 4.31 -8.46
C GLY A 198 12.48 3.11 -7.59
N GLY A 199 12.12 1.89 -7.99
CA GLY A 199 12.33 0.69 -7.18
C GLY A 199 13.79 0.40 -6.87
N ALA A 200 14.71 0.73 -7.77
CA ALA A 200 16.15 0.57 -7.53
C ALA A 200 16.70 1.51 -6.45
N VAL A 201 16.03 2.62 -6.14
CA VAL A 201 16.51 3.63 -5.19
C VAL A 201 15.91 3.43 -3.80
N SER A 202 14.57 3.28 -3.70
CA SER A 202 13.88 3.15 -2.41
C SER A 202 13.03 1.88 -2.27
N GLY A 203 12.93 1.07 -3.32
CA GLY A 203 11.91 0.03 -3.46
C GLY A 203 10.54 0.57 -3.91
N ALA A 204 10.37 1.90 -4.01
CA ALA A 204 9.11 2.56 -4.37
C ALA A 204 7.92 1.95 -3.62
N VAL A 205 7.91 2.13 -2.29
CA VAL A 205 6.91 1.52 -1.41
C VAL A 205 5.62 2.34 -1.32
N LEU A 206 5.74 3.68 -1.33
CA LEU A 206 4.67 4.68 -1.35
C LEU A 206 3.63 4.58 -0.21
N ASN A 207 3.87 3.72 0.77
CA ASN A 207 2.92 3.41 1.81
C ASN A 207 3.66 3.07 3.12
N PRO A 208 3.52 3.92 4.16
CA PRO A 208 4.20 3.72 5.44
C PRO A 208 3.89 2.37 6.10
N VAL A 209 2.66 1.87 5.97
CA VAL A 209 2.23 0.58 6.54
C VAL A 209 2.88 -0.58 5.81
N LEU A 210 2.92 -0.51 4.48
CA LEU A 210 3.60 -1.52 3.66
C LEU A 210 5.10 -1.54 3.94
N ALA A 211 5.71 -0.36 4.14
CA ALA A 211 7.13 -0.23 4.46
C ALA A 211 7.48 -0.93 5.78
N VAL A 212 6.63 -0.82 6.81
CA VAL A 212 6.81 -1.57 8.06
C VAL A 212 6.94 -3.07 7.81
N SER A 213 6.17 -3.63 6.88
CA SER A 213 6.23 -5.06 6.53
C SER A 213 7.46 -5.44 5.70
N LEU A 214 7.88 -4.57 4.77
CA LEU A 214 8.91 -4.91 3.77
C LEU A 214 10.33 -4.48 4.16
N GLN A 215 10.48 -3.30 4.76
CA GLN A 215 11.77 -2.60 4.87
C GLN A 215 12.29 -2.51 6.30
N PHE A 216 11.42 -2.39 7.29
CA PHE A 216 11.83 -2.10 8.67
C PHE A 216 12.56 -3.25 9.37
N SER A 217 12.48 -4.45 8.81
CA SER A 217 13.26 -5.62 9.27
C SER A 217 14.56 -5.81 8.48
N CYS A 218 14.81 -5.00 7.46
CA CYS A 218 16.08 -4.97 6.77
C CYS A 218 17.14 -4.29 7.66
N SER A 219 18.38 -4.71 7.47
CA SER A 219 19.54 -4.05 8.07
C SER A 219 20.08 -2.95 7.15
N GLY A 220 20.99 -2.11 7.64
CA GLY A 220 21.67 -1.05 6.86
C GLY A 220 21.38 0.35 7.37
N HIS A 221 20.17 0.59 7.87
CA HIS A 221 19.75 1.88 8.43
C HIS A 221 19.01 1.72 9.75
N SER A 222 19.01 2.80 10.53
CA SER A 222 18.24 2.93 11.75
C SER A 222 16.75 3.10 11.48
N TYR A 223 15.93 2.83 12.50
CA TYR A 223 14.48 3.01 12.43
C TYR A 223 14.08 4.45 12.07
N LEU A 224 14.82 5.45 12.56
CA LEU A 224 14.54 6.87 12.29
C LEU A 224 14.84 7.23 10.83
N GLU A 225 15.89 6.67 10.24
CA GLU A 225 16.22 6.86 8.83
C GLU A 225 15.15 6.23 7.93
N TYR A 226 14.65 5.04 8.26
CA TYR A 226 13.51 4.46 7.55
C TYR A 226 12.22 5.24 7.74
N MET A 227 11.98 5.82 8.91
CA MET A 227 10.84 6.73 9.13
C MET A 227 10.98 8.00 8.26
N PHE A 228 12.17 8.56 8.16
CA PHE A 228 12.44 9.71 7.29
C PHE A 228 12.12 9.39 5.82
N VAL A 229 12.54 8.23 5.33
CA VAL A 229 12.27 7.83 3.93
C VAL A 229 10.81 7.44 3.72
N TYR A 230 10.31 6.46 4.48
CA TYR A 230 9.06 5.76 4.16
C TYR A 230 7.83 6.31 4.88
N TRP A 231 7.99 7.22 5.84
CA TRP A 231 6.85 7.92 6.46
C TRP A 231 6.81 9.36 6.00
N LEU A 232 7.88 10.12 6.22
CA LEU A 232 7.89 11.54 5.89
C LEU A 232 7.77 11.76 4.36
N GLY A 233 8.52 11.01 3.55
CA GLY A 233 8.43 11.08 2.08
C GLY A 233 7.00 10.94 1.57
N PRO A 234 6.31 9.80 1.79
CA PRO A 234 4.94 9.60 1.34
C PRO A 234 3.94 10.61 1.90
N ILE A 235 4.04 10.97 3.19
CA ILE A 235 3.16 11.98 3.80
C ILE A 235 3.30 13.33 3.09
N LEU A 236 4.54 13.78 2.84
CA LEU A 236 4.80 15.04 2.13
C LEU A 236 4.34 14.97 0.67
N GLY A 237 4.51 13.82 0.01
CA GLY A 237 4.08 13.62 -1.37
C GLY A 237 2.56 13.78 -1.52
N VAL A 238 1.79 13.10 -0.66
CA VAL A 238 0.32 13.22 -0.67
C VAL A 238 -0.13 14.62 -0.25
N ALA A 239 0.47 15.19 0.81
CA ALA A 239 0.10 16.51 1.30
C ALA A 239 0.35 17.61 0.26
N SER A 240 1.51 17.58 -0.41
CA SER A 240 1.85 18.54 -1.48
C SER A 240 0.96 18.39 -2.70
N CYS A 241 0.55 17.18 -3.06
CA CYS A 241 -0.42 16.93 -4.13
C CYS A 241 -1.78 17.57 -3.81
N ASN A 242 -2.33 17.30 -2.63
CA ASN A 242 -3.59 17.89 -2.20
C ASN A 242 -3.50 19.42 -2.13
N LEU A 243 -2.40 19.98 -1.60
CA LEU A 243 -2.17 21.43 -1.57
C LEU A 243 -2.18 22.03 -2.98
N LEU A 244 -1.51 21.39 -3.94
CA LEU A 244 -1.46 21.84 -5.32
C LEU A 244 -2.85 21.85 -5.96
N PHE A 245 -3.57 20.73 -5.90
CA PHE A 245 -4.83 20.57 -6.63
C PHE A 245 -6.05 21.17 -5.95
N GLU A 246 -6.07 21.26 -4.62
CA GLU A 246 -7.24 21.78 -3.88
C GLU A 246 -7.11 23.27 -3.52
N ILE A 247 -5.89 23.80 -3.42
CA ILE A 247 -5.67 25.19 -2.96
C ILE A 247 -5.00 26.02 -4.04
N ILE A 248 -3.81 25.62 -4.50
CA ILE A 248 -2.99 26.46 -5.40
C ILE A 248 -3.65 26.61 -6.77
N LEU A 249 -4.04 25.51 -7.41
CA LEU A 249 -4.65 25.57 -8.75
C LEU A 249 -6.01 26.29 -8.77
N PRO A 250 -6.96 26.03 -7.85
CA PRO A 250 -8.21 26.80 -7.80
C PRO A 250 -7.99 28.29 -7.57
N PHE A 251 -7.04 28.65 -6.72
CA PHE A 251 -6.65 30.04 -6.48
C PHE A 251 -6.08 30.71 -7.75
N LEU A 252 -5.14 30.06 -8.43
CA LEU A 252 -4.53 30.57 -9.67
C LEU A 252 -5.53 30.65 -10.84
N CYS A 253 -6.46 29.69 -10.94
CA CYS A 253 -7.48 29.67 -11.98
C CYS A 253 -8.70 30.55 -11.68
N GLY A 254 -8.70 31.32 -10.58
CA GLY A 254 -9.79 32.24 -10.22
C GLY A 254 -11.11 31.56 -9.85
N ARG A 255 -11.10 30.25 -9.55
CA ARG A 255 -12.27 29.56 -8.99
C ARG A 255 -12.22 29.71 -7.47
N SER A 256 -12.79 30.79 -6.96
CA SER A 256 -13.03 30.92 -5.52
C SER A 256 -14.02 29.83 -5.09
N SER A 257 -13.58 28.87 -4.27
CA SER A 257 -14.50 28.05 -3.49
C SER A 257 -15.05 28.90 -2.33
N ILE A 258 -15.90 29.88 -2.64
CA ILE A 258 -16.62 30.66 -1.65
C ILE A 258 -18.09 30.72 -2.09
N THR A 259 -18.97 30.15 -1.25
CA THR A 259 -20.46 30.14 -1.31
C THR A 259 -21.11 29.19 -2.34
N GLY A 260 -22.11 28.35 -2.03
CA GLY A 260 -22.85 28.07 -0.80
C GLY A 260 -23.96 27.03 -1.06
N GLU A 261 -24.44 26.37 -0.01
CA GLU A 261 -25.86 25.98 0.14
C GLU A 261 -26.20 26.04 1.63
N THR A 262 -26.35 27.28 2.11
CA THR A 262 -27.26 27.59 3.21
C THR A 262 -28.45 28.27 2.56
N HIS A 263 -29.44 27.51 2.09
CA HIS A 263 -30.76 28.07 1.86
C HIS A 263 -31.74 27.49 2.87
N LYS A 264 -32.09 28.36 3.84
CA LYS A 264 -33.36 28.29 4.55
C LYS A 264 -34.48 28.15 3.52
N GLN A 265 -35.41 27.25 3.78
CA GLN A 265 -36.80 27.44 3.37
C GLN A 265 -37.68 27.24 4.61
N LYS A 266 -38.15 28.36 5.16
CA LYS A 266 -39.31 28.44 6.05
C LYS A 266 -40.46 29.07 5.25
N SER A 267 -41.63 28.46 5.39
CA SER A 267 -42.99 28.90 5.08
C SER A 267 -43.39 29.08 3.59
N GLN A 268 -44.23 28.16 3.11
CA GLN A 268 -45.68 28.36 3.09
C GLN A 268 -46.36 27.06 3.54
#